data_AF-A0A101EFC5-F1
#
_entry.id   AF-A0A101EFC5-F1
#
_cell.length_a   1.000
_cell.length_b   1.000
_cell.length_c   1.000
_cell.angle_alpha   90.00
_cell.angle_beta   90.00
_cell.angle_gamma   90.00
#
_symmetry.space_group_name_H-M   'P 1'
#
loop_
_entity.id
_entity.type
_entity.pdbx_description
1 polymer ?
#
loop_
_entity_poly.entity_id
_entity_poly.type
_entity_poly.pdbx_seq_one_letter_code
_entity_poly.pdbx_strand_id
1 'polypeptide(L)'
;AVLGGTGFAISIDLLEKYALGLTSLTEDLELTVKLNLAGIKIGWLHDVKVYDEKPLTFRDSWNQRLRWMRGHWSVALKYGLSLLKKTFLEGKLFMLDMFFYAISPLRILLGGLILLFLFLSHVSDVNVVSLPYPGVLPFWFWFAVSLWIWLYPFLALLQERVPIKAFPYMVYLVLWSLTWIPLVVQALLTVRVRQWSHTKHTRALSFKEVNKV
;
A
#
# COMPACT_ATOMS: atom_id res chain seq x y z
N ALA A 1 -11.99 -3.21 5.93
CA ALA A 1 -11.66 -2.88 4.53
C ALA A 1 -11.25 -1.40 4.44
N VAL A 2 -10.76 -0.96 3.28
CA VAL A 2 -10.44 0.45 2.99
C VAL A 2 -11.09 0.83 1.66
N LEU A 3 -11.41 2.12 1.46
CA LEU A 3 -11.86 2.60 0.15
C LEU A 3 -10.66 2.63 -0.81
N GLY A 4 -10.83 2.08 -2.02
CA GLY A 4 -9.75 1.90 -3.01
C GLY A 4 -9.76 2.91 -4.18
N GLY A 5 -10.39 4.06 -4.01
CA GLY A 5 -10.52 5.11 -5.04
C GLY A 5 -11.51 4.77 -6.17
N THR A 6 -11.68 3.49 -6.49
CA THR A 6 -12.69 2.96 -7.40
C THR A 6 -13.44 1.79 -6.76
N GLY A 7 -14.63 1.49 -7.25
CA GLY A 7 -15.37 0.28 -6.86
C GLY A 7 -15.94 0.25 -5.45
N PHE A 8 -16.28 1.42 -4.89
CA PHE A 8 -16.94 1.52 -3.59
C PHE A 8 -18.28 2.26 -3.70
N ALA A 9 -19.16 2.03 -2.73
CA ALA A 9 -20.39 2.77 -2.53
C ALA A 9 -20.42 3.34 -1.11
N ILE A 10 -20.96 4.55 -0.96
CA ILE A 10 -21.13 5.25 0.31
C ILE A 10 -22.48 5.96 0.31
N SER A 11 -23.16 6.01 1.44
CA SER A 11 -24.40 6.79 1.54
C SER A 11 -24.11 8.29 1.43
N ILE A 12 -25.06 9.03 0.85
CA ILE A 12 -24.94 10.48 0.65
C ILE A 12 -24.74 11.18 2.00
N ASP A 13 -25.50 10.80 3.04
CA ASP A 13 -25.37 11.38 4.39
C ASP A 13 -23.94 11.27 4.96
N LEU A 14 -23.26 10.14 4.72
CA LEU A 14 -21.88 9.94 5.16
C LEU A 14 -20.90 10.74 4.30
N LEU A 15 -21.16 10.84 3.00
CA LEU A 15 -20.34 11.65 2.09
C LEU A 15 -20.39 13.12 2.49
N GLU A 16 -21.58 13.68 2.67
CA GLU A 16 -21.76 15.08 3.09
C GLU A 16 -21.11 15.35 4.45
N LYS A 17 -21.22 14.41 5.39
CA LYS A 17 -20.68 14.58 6.74
C LYS A 17 -19.15 14.45 6.80
N TYR A 18 -18.56 13.52 6.04
CA TYR A 18 -17.15 13.14 6.22
C TYR A 18 -16.24 13.48 5.04
N ALA A 19 -16.76 13.61 3.81
CA ALA A 19 -15.96 13.92 2.63
C ALA A 19 -15.76 15.42 2.38
N LEU A 20 -16.50 16.29 3.06
CA LEU A 20 -16.22 17.72 3.02
C LEU A 20 -14.83 18.02 3.63
N GLY A 21 -14.03 18.79 2.90
CA GLY A 21 -12.72 19.26 3.34
C GLY A 21 -11.61 18.20 3.37
N LEU A 22 -11.72 17.14 2.56
CA LEU A 22 -10.57 16.26 2.29
C LEU A 22 -9.47 17.08 1.60
N THR A 23 -8.22 16.83 1.97
CA THR A 23 -7.06 17.64 1.56
C THR A 23 -5.88 16.81 1.08
N SER A 24 -5.94 15.49 1.29
CA SER A 24 -4.93 14.54 0.84
C SER A 24 -5.05 14.25 -0.65
N LEU A 25 -3.92 13.91 -1.28
CA LEU A 25 -3.87 13.33 -2.63
C LEU A 25 -4.45 11.91 -2.72
N THR A 26 -4.77 11.31 -1.57
CA THR A 26 -5.49 10.04 -1.41
C THR A 26 -6.74 10.31 -0.57
N GLU A 27 -7.73 10.94 -1.20
CA GLU A 27 -9.00 11.32 -0.58
C GLU A 27 -9.77 10.09 -0.06
N ASP A 28 -9.69 8.98 -0.77
CA ASP A 28 -10.21 7.67 -0.39
C ASP A 28 -9.65 7.15 0.95
N LEU A 29 -8.33 7.21 1.12
CA LEU A 29 -7.64 6.86 2.35
C LEU A 29 -8.00 7.85 3.47
N GLU A 30 -8.03 9.15 3.18
CA GLU A 30 -8.40 10.16 4.18
C GLU A 30 -9.85 9.96 4.67
N LEU A 31 -10.78 9.73 3.75
CA LEU A 31 -12.17 9.43 4.04
C LEU A 31 -12.31 8.14 4.86
N THR A 32 -11.57 7.09 4.47
CA THR A 32 -11.52 5.83 5.23
C THR A 32 -11.10 6.07 6.68
N VAL A 33 -10.05 6.85 6.90
CA VAL A 33 -9.58 7.18 8.26
C VAL A 33 -10.61 7.99 9.03
N LYS A 34 -11.27 8.97 8.41
CA LYS A 34 -12.34 9.77 9.07
C LYS A 34 -13.53 8.89 9.47
N LEU A 35 -13.96 7.97 8.60
CA LEU A 35 -15.05 7.02 8.90
C LEU A 35 -14.66 6.09 10.04
N ASN A 36 -13.46 5.50 10.00
CA ASN A 36 -12.96 4.65 11.07
C ASN A 36 -12.89 5.42 12.39
N LEU A 37 -12.35 6.65 12.39
CA LEU A 37 -12.33 7.50 13.59
C LEU A 37 -13.74 7.85 14.12
N ALA A 38 -14.76 7.88 13.27
CA ALA A 38 -16.17 7.99 13.68
C ALA A 38 -16.77 6.67 14.22
N GLY A 39 -16.02 5.56 14.18
CA GLY A 39 -16.50 4.24 14.58
C GLY A 39 -17.24 3.49 13.47
N ILE A 40 -17.28 4.03 12.26
CA ILE A 40 -17.95 3.44 11.10
C ILE A 40 -16.99 2.46 10.44
N LYS A 41 -17.42 1.20 10.32
CA LYS A 41 -16.63 0.14 9.69
C LYS A 41 -16.95 0.04 8.21
N ILE A 42 -15.93 -0.20 7.40
CA ILE A 42 -16.07 -0.40 5.95
C ILE A 42 -16.12 -1.89 5.65
N GLY A 43 -17.23 -2.31 5.02
CA GLY A 43 -17.44 -3.67 4.54
C GLY A 43 -16.66 -3.98 3.26
N TRP A 44 -16.32 -5.24 3.08
CA TRP A 44 -15.71 -5.78 1.86
C TRP A 44 -16.71 -6.70 1.17
N LEU A 45 -16.96 -6.50 -0.13
CA LEU A 45 -17.83 -7.35 -0.93
C LEU A 45 -16.95 -8.15 -1.89
N HIS A 46 -16.64 -9.40 -1.52
CA HIS A 46 -15.65 -10.21 -2.24
C HIS A 46 -16.07 -10.55 -3.68
N ASP A 47 -17.38 -10.73 -3.91
CA ASP A 47 -17.90 -11.15 -5.21
C ASP A 47 -18.10 -9.98 -6.19
N VAL A 48 -18.00 -8.73 -5.71
CA VAL A 48 -18.16 -7.54 -6.55
C VAL A 48 -16.86 -7.26 -7.30
N LYS A 49 -16.92 -7.38 -8.63
CA LYS A 49 -15.78 -7.16 -9.52
C LYS A 49 -15.88 -5.80 -10.19
N VAL A 50 -14.78 -5.06 -10.15
CA VAL A 50 -14.64 -3.74 -10.79
C VAL A 50 -13.38 -3.78 -11.65
N TYR A 51 -13.53 -3.42 -12.92
CA TYR A 51 -12.43 -3.40 -13.88
C TYR A 51 -11.94 -1.96 -14.05
N ASP A 52 -10.63 -1.79 -13.99
CA ASP A 52 -9.98 -0.48 -14.04
C ASP A 52 -8.75 -0.55 -14.94
N GLU A 53 -8.53 0.50 -15.73
CA GLU A 53 -7.38 0.60 -16.63
C GLU A 53 -6.11 0.89 -15.82
N LYS A 54 -5.05 0.12 -16.06
CA LYS A 54 -3.76 0.32 -15.40
C LYS A 54 -2.81 1.13 -16.29
N PRO A 55 -1.90 1.93 -15.70
CA PRO A 55 -0.92 2.70 -16.45
C PRO A 55 -0.06 1.79 -17.33
N LEU A 56 0.09 2.16 -18.60
CA LEU A 56 0.83 1.37 -19.59
C LEU A 56 2.32 1.70 -19.62
N THR A 57 2.72 2.87 -19.10
CA THR A 57 4.11 3.29 -19.06
C THR A 57 4.65 3.35 -17.65
N PHE A 58 5.97 3.15 -17.50
CA PHE A 58 6.65 3.29 -16.22
C PHE A 58 6.50 4.70 -15.63
N ARG A 59 6.54 5.74 -16.48
CA ARG A 59 6.39 7.14 -16.05
C ARG A 59 5.01 7.40 -15.46
N ASP A 60 3.95 6.91 -16.11
CA ASP A 60 2.58 7.07 -15.60
C ASP A 60 2.40 6.29 -14.30
N SER A 61 2.92 5.07 -14.23
CA SER A 61 2.93 4.25 -13.01
C SER A 61 3.68 4.94 -11.87
N TRP A 62 4.83 5.56 -12.14
CA TRP A 62 5.61 6.29 -11.16
C TRP A 62 4.84 7.49 -10.60
N ASN A 63 4.28 8.34 -11.47
CA ASN A 63 3.51 9.51 -11.05
C ASN A 63 2.27 9.13 -10.22
N GLN A 64 1.57 8.08 -10.62
CA GLN A 64 0.41 7.55 -9.89
C GLN A 64 0.80 7.06 -8.49
N ARG A 65 1.84 6.24 -8.38
CA ARG A 65 2.33 5.73 -7.10
C ARG A 65 2.91 6.81 -6.20
N LEU A 66 3.61 7.79 -6.78
CA LEU A 66 4.15 8.93 -6.05
C LEU A 66 3.03 9.74 -5.39
N ARG A 67 1.91 9.93 -6.09
CA ARG A 67 0.69 10.54 -5.54
C ARG A 67 0.14 9.71 -4.37
N TRP A 68 0.06 8.40 -4.50
CA TRP A 68 -0.39 7.52 -3.42
C TRP A 68 0.50 7.64 -2.18
N MET A 69 1.83 7.55 -2.34
CA MET A 69 2.75 7.62 -1.20
C MET A 69 2.76 8.99 -0.54
N ARG A 70 2.62 10.09 -1.29
CA ARG A 70 2.44 11.44 -0.72
C ARG A 70 1.15 11.52 0.11
N GLY A 71 0.06 10.95 -0.40
CA GLY A 71 -1.21 10.91 0.32
C GLY A 71 -1.14 10.07 1.59
N HIS A 72 -0.52 8.89 1.55
CA HIS A 72 -0.26 8.08 2.74
C HIS A 72 0.56 8.85 3.78
N TRP A 73 1.66 9.51 3.40
CA TRP A 73 2.42 10.35 4.32
C TRP A 73 1.58 11.48 4.92
N SER A 74 0.79 12.17 4.09
CA SER A 74 -0.08 13.25 4.56
C SER A 74 -1.12 12.76 5.57
N VAL A 75 -1.77 11.63 5.30
CA VAL A 75 -2.78 11.04 6.19
C VAL A 75 -2.13 10.50 7.47
N ALA A 76 -1.00 9.81 7.36
CA ALA A 76 -0.26 9.29 8.51
C ALA A 76 0.15 10.40 9.47
N LEU A 77 0.69 11.51 8.95
CA LEU A 77 1.10 12.67 9.75
C LEU A 77 -0.11 13.37 10.38
N LYS A 78 -1.24 13.45 9.67
CA LYS A 78 -2.45 14.15 10.14
C LYS A 78 -3.26 13.36 11.17
N TYR A 79 -3.36 12.04 11.00
CA TYR A 79 -4.28 11.19 11.76
C TYR A 79 -3.63 10.05 12.55
N GLY A 80 -2.33 9.77 12.35
CA GLY A 80 -1.65 8.63 12.98
C GLY A 80 -1.75 8.62 14.50
N LEU A 81 -1.53 9.76 15.15
CA LEU A 81 -1.68 9.89 16.60
C LEU A 81 -3.14 9.67 17.06
N SER A 82 -4.12 10.16 16.29
CA SER A 82 -5.54 9.96 16.60
C SER A 82 -5.93 8.49 16.52
N LEU A 83 -5.42 7.76 15.54
CA LEU A 83 -5.63 6.31 15.40
C LEU A 83 -5.03 5.53 16.57
N LEU A 84 -3.80 5.87 16.98
CA LEU A 84 -3.16 5.23 18.14
C LEU A 84 -3.89 5.54 19.45
N LYS A 85 -4.25 6.81 19.68
CA LYS A 85 -5.05 7.21 20.86
C LYS A 85 -6.34 6.41 20.93
N LYS A 86 -7.08 6.30 19.84
CA LYS A 86 -8.33 5.53 19.79
C LYS A 86 -8.11 4.02 20.00
N THR A 87 -6.99 3.49 19.51
CA THR A 87 -6.62 2.09 19.72
C THR A 87 -6.40 1.80 21.21
N PHE A 88 -5.52 2.57 21.87
CA PHE A 88 -5.07 2.26 23.22
C PHE A 88 -5.99 2.80 24.32
N LEU A 89 -6.66 3.94 24.10
CA LEU A 89 -7.56 4.54 25.09
C LEU A 89 -8.98 3.96 25.03
N GLU A 90 -9.46 3.57 23.84
CA GLU A 90 -10.81 3.02 23.66
C GLU A 90 -10.81 1.50 23.38
N GLY A 91 -9.65 0.84 23.34
CA GLY A 91 -9.53 -0.61 23.09
C GLY A 91 -9.92 -1.05 21.68
N LYS A 92 -9.99 -0.11 20.70
CA LYS A 92 -10.45 -0.40 19.33
C LYS A 92 -9.31 -0.92 18.46
N LEU A 93 -8.95 -2.19 18.62
CA LEU A 93 -7.80 -2.82 17.94
C LEU A 93 -7.81 -2.69 16.40
N PHE A 94 -8.97 -2.69 15.75
CA PHE A 94 -9.05 -2.51 14.29
C PHE A 94 -8.53 -1.16 13.79
N MET A 95 -8.39 -0.16 14.68
CA MET A 95 -7.74 1.12 14.37
C MET A 95 -6.24 0.96 14.18
N LEU A 96 -5.64 -0.06 14.80
CA LEU A 96 -4.22 -0.36 14.67
C LEU A 96 -3.89 -0.84 13.25
N ASP A 97 -4.76 -1.65 12.66
CA ASP A 97 -4.64 -2.07 11.25
C ASP A 97 -4.68 -0.85 10.32
N MET A 98 -5.59 0.09 10.59
CA MET A 98 -5.69 1.35 9.85
C MET A 98 -4.44 2.22 10.03
N PHE A 99 -3.88 2.27 11.24
CA PHE A 99 -2.62 2.97 11.51
C PHE A 99 -1.48 2.38 10.68
N PHE A 100 -1.30 1.06 10.72
CA PHE A 100 -0.26 0.38 9.94
C PHE A 100 -0.45 0.56 8.43
N TYR A 101 -1.69 0.59 7.94
CA TYR A 101 -1.96 0.89 6.54
C TYR A 101 -1.60 2.34 6.17
N ALA A 102 -1.91 3.31 7.03
CA ALA A 102 -1.55 4.71 6.81
C ALA A 102 -0.03 4.90 6.78
N ILE A 103 0.71 4.28 7.70
CA ILE A 103 2.18 4.34 7.77
C ILE A 103 2.88 3.32 6.86
N SER A 104 2.17 2.69 5.91
CA SER A 104 2.78 1.74 4.97
C SER A 104 4.00 2.27 4.21
N PRO A 105 4.14 3.58 3.88
CA PRO A 105 5.37 4.09 3.30
C PRO A 105 6.58 3.96 4.25
N LEU A 106 6.40 4.16 5.55
CA LEU A 106 7.49 4.01 6.53
C LEU A 106 8.03 2.58 6.53
N ARG A 107 7.16 1.57 6.42
CA ARG A 107 7.58 0.16 6.31
C ARG A 107 8.46 -0.09 5.10
N ILE A 108 8.11 0.48 3.94
CA ILE A 108 8.91 0.37 2.72
C ILE A 108 10.27 1.06 2.90
N LEU A 109 10.28 2.26 3.50
CA LEU A 109 11.50 3.02 3.77
C LEU A 109 12.45 2.24 4.68
N LEU A 110 11.94 1.69 5.80
CA LEU A 110 12.74 0.89 6.73
C LEU A 110 13.28 -0.38 6.08
N GLY A 111 12.47 -1.07 5.27
CA GLY A 111 12.92 -2.22 4.47
C GLY A 111 14.05 -1.85 3.51
N GLY A 112 13.94 -0.70 2.84
CA GLY A 112 15.01 -0.18 1.97
C GLY A 112 16.29 0.16 2.71
N LEU A 113 16.21 0.75 3.91
CA LEU A 113 17.38 1.02 4.76
C LEU A 113 18.06 -0.26 5.22
N ILE A 114 17.29 -1.27 5.62
CA ILE A 114 17.82 -2.59 5.98
C ILE A 114 18.58 -3.21 4.80
N LEU A 115 17.99 -3.20 3.60
CA LEU A 115 18.65 -3.70 2.39
C LEU A 115 19.94 -2.95 2.08
N LEU A 116 19.94 -1.62 2.20
CA LEU A 116 21.12 -0.79 2.00
C LEU A 116 22.22 -1.15 2.99
N PHE A 117 21.91 -1.27 4.28
CA PHE A 117 22.90 -1.59 5.29
C PHE A 117 23.46 -3.01 5.15
N LEU A 118 22.62 -3.99 4.78
CA LEU A 118 23.08 -5.35 4.46
C LEU A 118 24.04 -5.34 3.26
N PHE A 119 23.72 -4.58 2.22
CA PHE A 119 24.60 -4.42 1.06
C PHE A 119 25.93 -3.79 1.45
N LEU A 120 25.91 -2.67 2.20
CA LEU A 120 27.13 -2.01 2.69
C LEU A 120 27.98 -2.93 3.56
N SER A 121 27.35 -3.70 4.45
CA SER A 121 28.05 -4.67 5.29
C SER A 121 28.73 -5.77 4.48
N HIS A 122 28.16 -6.15 3.33
CA HIS A 122 28.74 -7.16 2.45
C HIS A 122 29.93 -6.62 1.63
N VAL A 123 29.90 -5.35 1.21
CA VAL A 123 30.92 -4.79 0.30
C VAL A 123 32.08 -4.10 1.01
N SER A 124 31.91 -3.67 2.27
CA SER A 124 32.90 -2.82 2.96
C SER A 124 33.76 -3.54 4.00
N ASP A 125 33.58 -4.85 4.21
CA ASP A 125 34.15 -5.62 5.35
C ASP A 125 33.90 -5.00 6.75
N VAL A 126 33.17 -3.87 6.81
CA VAL A 126 32.69 -3.24 8.02
C VAL A 126 31.36 -3.89 8.36
N ASN A 127 31.26 -4.47 9.55
CA ASN A 127 29.97 -4.87 10.12
C ASN A 127 29.16 -3.62 10.49
N VAL A 128 28.60 -2.93 9.48
CA VAL A 128 27.67 -1.80 9.64
C VAL A 128 26.41 -2.24 10.38
N VAL A 129 26.12 -3.54 10.29
CA VAL A 129 24.98 -4.20 10.90
C VAL A 129 25.51 -5.34 11.76
N SER A 130 25.90 -5.05 13.00
CA SER A 130 25.98 -6.08 14.05
C SER A 130 24.57 -6.44 14.53
N LEU A 131 23.63 -6.68 13.60
CA LEU A 131 22.44 -7.43 13.96
C LEU A 131 22.97 -8.79 14.41
N PRO A 132 22.58 -9.29 15.60
CA PRO A 132 22.88 -10.65 15.98
C PRO A 132 22.15 -11.55 14.97
N TYR A 133 22.76 -11.84 13.83
CA TYR A 133 22.27 -12.86 12.94
C TYR A 133 23.36 -13.85 12.59
N PRO A 134 23.26 -15.08 13.10
CA PRO A 134 22.10 -15.71 13.77
C PRO A 134 22.16 -15.58 15.31
N GLY A 135 21.37 -14.68 15.91
CA GLY A 135 21.36 -14.52 17.38
C GLY A 135 20.06 -14.00 18.00
N VAL A 136 19.21 -13.27 17.28
CA VAL A 136 17.93 -12.77 17.84
C VAL A 136 16.81 -13.81 17.74
N LEU A 137 16.70 -14.53 16.62
CA LEU A 137 15.67 -15.56 16.38
C LEU A 137 16.27 -16.76 15.62
N PRO A 138 15.79 -17.99 15.84
CA PRO A 138 16.30 -19.19 15.18
C PRO A 138 16.20 -19.14 13.65
N PHE A 139 17.07 -19.86 12.93
CA PHE A 139 17.02 -19.98 11.47
C PHE A 139 15.60 -20.27 10.93
N TRP A 140 14.88 -21.18 11.59
CA TRP A 140 13.52 -21.57 11.21
C TRP A 140 12.54 -20.40 11.16
N PHE A 141 12.70 -19.39 12.03
CA PHE A 141 11.87 -18.19 12.00
C PHE A 141 12.07 -17.42 10.70
N TRP A 142 13.33 -17.14 10.34
CA TRP A 142 13.66 -16.39 9.13
C TRP A 142 13.36 -17.17 7.85
N PHE A 143 13.53 -18.48 7.88
CA PHE A 143 13.08 -19.37 6.82
C PHE A 143 11.56 -19.27 6.62
N ALA A 144 10.78 -19.35 7.70
CA ALA A 144 9.32 -19.22 7.64
C ALA A 144 8.87 -17.84 7.13
N VAL A 145 9.49 -16.75 7.59
CA VAL A 145 9.20 -15.39 7.10
C VAL A 145 9.52 -15.27 5.61
N SER A 146 10.67 -15.78 5.18
CA SER A 146 11.08 -15.75 3.76
C SER A 146 10.11 -16.56 2.90
N LEU A 147 9.74 -17.76 3.35
CA LEU A 147 8.75 -18.60 2.66
C LEU A 147 7.40 -17.87 2.55
N TRP A 148 6.96 -17.20 3.61
CA TRP A 148 5.68 -16.47 3.62
C TRP A 148 5.65 -15.32 2.62
N ILE A 149 6.75 -14.58 2.45
CA ILE A 149 6.86 -13.49 1.47
C ILE A 149 6.60 -13.98 0.04
N TRP A 150 7.04 -15.20 -0.29
CA TRP A 150 6.82 -15.80 -1.62
C TRP A 150 5.49 -16.54 -1.73
N LEU A 151 5.07 -17.22 -0.66
CA LEU A 151 3.85 -18.00 -0.64
C LEU A 151 2.60 -17.10 -0.68
N TYR A 152 2.62 -15.95 -0.01
CA TYR A 152 1.47 -15.04 0.04
C TYR A 152 0.99 -14.56 -1.35
N PRO A 153 1.82 -13.93 -2.21
CA PRO A 153 1.38 -13.54 -3.56
C PRO A 153 1.05 -14.75 -4.43
N PHE A 154 1.71 -15.89 -4.23
CA PHE A 154 1.40 -17.13 -4.94
C PHE A 154 -0.01 -17.64 -4.62
N LEU A 155 -0.38 -17.71 -3.34
CA LEU A 155 -1.71 -18.09 -2.89
C LEU A 155 -2.78 -17.11 -3.39
N ALA A 156 -2.46 -15.81 -3.45
CA ALA A 156 -3.37 -14.80 -4.00
C ALA A 156 -3.67 -15.06 -5.49
N LEU A 157 -2.65 -15.41 -6.30
CA LEU A 157 -2.85 -15.75 -7.71
C LEU A 157 -3.68 -17.04 -7.89
N LEU A 158 -3.50 -18.03 -7.00
CA LEU A 158 -4.31 -19.24 -7.00
C LEU A 158 -5.77 -18.96 -6.63
N GLN A 159 -6.00 -18.12 -5.61
CA GLN A 159 -7.33 -17.72 -5.18
C GLN A 159 -8.09 -16.99 -6.30
N GLU A 160 -7.41 -16.08 -7.02
CA GLU A 160 -7.95 -15.34 -8.16
C GLU A 160 -8.02 -16.17 -9.46
N ARG A 161 -7.57 -17.44 -9.43
CA ARG A 161 -7.59 -18.37 -10.58
C ARG A 161 -6.91 -17.78 -11.83
N VAL A 162 -5.83 -17.04 -11.63
CA VAL A 162 -5.09 -16.38 -12.71
C VAL A 162 -4.43 -17.43 -13.61
N PRO A 163 -4.40 -17.25 -14.95
CA PRO A 163 -3.78 -18.23 -15.86
C PRO A 163 -2.32 -18.50 -15.50
N ILE A 164 -1.86 -19.74 -15.69
CA ILE A 164 -0.50 -20.16 -15.29
C ILE A 164 0.61 -19.34 -15.95
N LYS A 165 0.32 -18.73 -17.11
CA LYS A 165 1.21 -17.81 -17.83
C LYS A 165 1.50 -16.52 -17.05
N ALA A 166 0.74 -16.20 -16.01
CA ALA A 166 0.96 -15.04 -15.15
C ALA A 166 2.04 -15.27 -14.07
N PHE A 167 2.35 -16.53 -13.73
CA PHE A 167 3.27 -16.84 -12.63
C PHE A 167 4.71 -16.35 -12.87
N PRO A 168 5.29 -16.41 -14.09
CA PRO A 168 6.60 -15.83 -14.36
C PRO A 168 6.70 -14.32 -14.04
N TYR A 169 5.58 -13.58 -14.12
CA TYR A 169 5.55 -12.15 -13.80
C TYR A 169 5.71 -11.87 -12.29
N MET A 170 5.69 -12.89 -11.42
CA MET A 170 6.04 -12.74 -10.01
C MET A 170 7.50 -12.30 -9.82
N VAL A 171 8.41 -12.76 -10.68
CA VAL A 171 9.82 -12.30 -10.63
C VAL A 171 9.90 -10.82 -11.01
N TYR A 172 9.15 -10.42 -12.05
CA TYR A 172 9.03 -9.02 -12.43
C TYR A 172 8.42 -8.17 -11.29
N LEU A 173 7.42 -8.69 -10.57
CA LEU A 173 6.82 -8.01 -9.43
C LEU A 173 7.87 -7.69 -8.35
N VAL A 174 8.81 -8.59 -8.07
CA VAL A 174 9.88 -8.33 -7.08
C VAL A 174 10.81 -7.22 -7.54
N LEU A 175 11.29 -7.28 -8.78
CA LEU A 175 12.15 -6.23 -9.34
C LEU A 175 11.43 -4.88 -9.40
N TRP A 176 10.19 -4.87 -9.85
CA TRP A 176 9.34 -3.68 -9.86
C TRP A 176 9.08 -3.17 -8.44
N SER A 177 9.00 -4.06 -7.44
CA SER A 177 8.78 -3.66 -6.05
C SER A 177 9.95 -2.87 -5.46
N LEU A 178 11.18 -3.10 -5.93
CA LEU A 178 12.34 -2.31 -5.50
C LEU A 178 12.19 -0.83 -5.86
N THR A 179 11.44 -0.51 -6.92
CA THR A 179 11.18 0.88 -7.33
C THR A 179 10.37 1.68 -6.31
N TRP A 180 9.68 1.02 -5.37
CA TRP A 180 8.98 1.72 -4.29
C TRP A 180 9.92 2.40 -3.28
N ILE A 181 11.14 1.89 -3.09
CA ILE A 181 12.10 2.44 -2.12
C ILE A 181 12.46 3.91 -2.47
N PRO A 182 13.04 4.21 -3.66
CA PRO A 182 13.33 5.59 -4.04
C PRO A 182 12.05 6.45 -4.18
N LEU A 183 10.94 5.85 -4.60
CA LEU A 183 9.66 6.55 -4.75
C LEU A 183 9.10 7.04 -3.41
N VAL A 184 9.17 6.23 -2.36
CA VAL A 184 8.71 6.60 -1.00
C VAL A 184 9.59 7.70 -0.41
N VAL A 185 10.91 7.66 -0.64
CA VAL A 185 11.83 8.73 -0.25
C VAL A 185 11.44 10.03 -0.95
N GLN A 186 11.26 9.98 -2.29
CA GLN A 186 10.78 11.13 -3.06
C GLN A 186 9.44 11.65 -2.53
N ALA A 187 8.50 10.76 -2.21
CA ALA A 187 7.19 11.11 -1.68
C ALA A 187 7.28 11.84 -0.34
N LEU A 188 8.17 11.38 0.56
CA LEU A 188 8.40 12.02 1.86
C LEU A 188 8.94 13.43 1.69
N LEU A 189 9.97 13.61 0.86
CA LEU A 189 10.59 14.91 0.58
C LEU A 189 9.62 15.89 -0.11
N THR A 190 8.64 15.36 -0.84
CA THR A 190 7.66 16.15 -1.61
C THR A 190 6.25 16.05 -1.05
N VAL A 191 6.06 15.69 0.21
CA VAL A 191 4.74 15.49 0.84
C VAL A 191 3.85 16.73 0.79
N ARG A 192 4.46 17.93 0.77
CA ARG A 192 3.74 19.21 0.68
C ARG A 192 3.24 19.53 -0.73
N VAL A 193 3.73 18.83 -1.76
CA VAL A 193 3.31 19.04 -3.15
C VAL A 193 1.94 18.43 -3.36
N ARG A 194 0.96 19.28 -3.68
CA ARG A 194 -0.45 18.88 -3.88
C ARG A 194 -0.87 18.82 -5.36
N GLN A 195 0.08 18.77 -6.29
CA GLN A 195 -0.24 18.66 -7.70
C GLN A 195 -0.89 17.31 -7.99
N TRP A 196 -2.13 17.34 -8.48
CA TRP A 196 -2.84 16.18 -8.96
C TRP A 196 -2.30 15.77 -10.34
N SER A 197 -1.94 14.51 -10.50
CA SER A 197 -1.57 13.92 -11.80
C SER A 197 -2.69 12.97 -12.22
N HIS A 198 -3.45 13.36 -13.24
CA HIS A 198 -4.53 12.54 -13.77
C HIS A 198 -3.96 11.32 -14.52
N THR A 199 -4.45 10.12 -14.16
CA THR A 199 -4.13 8.91 -14.91
C THR A 199 -4.94 8.94 -16.19
N LYS A 200 -4.28 9.02 -17.35
CA LYS A 200 -4.99 9.08 -18.63
C LYS A 200 -5.60 7.72 -18.93
N HIS A 201 -6.92 7.70 -19.06
CA HIS A 201 -7.64 6.54 -19.57
C HIS A 201 -7.66 6.59 -21.09
N THR A 202 -7.07 5.58 -21.74
CA THR A 202 -6.88 5.55 -23.19
C THR A 202 -7.72 4.48 -23.86
N ARG A 203 -8.33 3.59 -23.07
CA ARG A 203 -9.13 2.48 -23.57
C ARG A 203 -10.55 2.55 -23.04
N ALA A 204 -11.52 2.46 -23.96
CA ALA A 204 -12.92 2.27 -23.63
C ALA A 204 -13.32 0.84 -24.01
N LEU A 205 -12.99 -0.12 -23.14
CA LEU A 205 -13.37 -1.52 -23.35
C LEU A 205 -14.79 -1.75 -22.83
N SER A 206 -15.63 -2.39 -23.63
CA SER A 206 -16.90 -2.92 -23.19
C SER A 206 -16.72 -4.14 -22.30
N PHE A 207 -17.70 -4.43 -21.44
CA PHE A 207 -17.68 -5.61 -20.58
C PHE A 207 -17.54 -6.93 -21.38
N LYS A 208 -18.08 -6.97 -22.61
CA LYS A 208 -17.94 -8.13 -23.52
C LYS A 208 -16.50 -8.34 -23.99
N GLU A 209 -15.71 -7.29 -24.11
CA GLU A 209 -14.30 -7.38 -24.51
C GLU A 209 -13.42 -7.79 -23.33
N VAL A 210 -13.74 -7.32 -22.12
CA VAL A 210 -13.05 -7.72 -20.88
C VAL A 210 -13.19 -9.21 -20.60
N ASN A 211 -14.38 -9.79 -20.78
CA ASN A 211 -14.63 -11.22 -20.54
C ASN A 211 -14.00 -12.19 -21.56
N LYS A 212 -13.34 -11.67 -22.60
CA LYS A 212 -12.66 -12.50 -23.62
C LYS A 212 -11.16 -12.68 -23.36
N VAL A 213 -10.60 -11.95 -22.39
CA VAL A 213 -9.17 -11.94 -22.02
C VAL A 213 -8.96 -12.86 -20.81
#